data_AF-A0A0Q6Z5F9-F1
#
_entry.id   AF-A0A0Q6Z5F9-F1
#
_cell.length_a   1.000
_cell.length_b   1.000
_cell.length_c   1.000
_cell.angle_alpha   90.00
_cell.angle_beta   90.00
_cell.angle_gamma   90.00
#
_symmetry.space_group_name_H-M   'P 1'
#
loop_
_entity.id
_entity.type
_entity.pdbx_description
1 polymer ?
#
loop_
_entity_poly.entity_id
_entity_poly.type
_entity_poly.pdbx_seq_one_letter_code
_entity_poly.pdbx_strand_id
1 'polypeptide(L)'
;MHMIRSVLVAAAIAFAFMPVAAVSQIPPPPPPSILPPPPPPPPPPKIEVPEVPRMDSPPPFKLQNTTPGRVRTDTVPKTPYVRGSRRSSFGDRVTRCLDEGAAMGLGPSERSEYSRSCANR
;
A
#
# COMPACT_ATOMS: atom_id res chain seq x y z
N MET A 1 -60.52 25.95 -14.89
CA MET A 1 -59.63 26.03 -13.70
C MET A 1 -58.65 24.85 -13.58
N HIS A 2 -58.85 23.70 -14.27
CA HIS A 2 -57.91 22.56 -14.21
C HIS A 2 -56.60 22.78 -15.00
N MET A 3 -56.65 23.43 -16.17
CA MET A 3 -55.43 23.79 -16.94
C MET A 3 -54.46 24.66 -16.13
N ILE A 4 -54.96 25.68 -15.43
CA ILE A 4 -54.13 26.61 -14.65
C ILE A 4 -53.45 25.89 -13.48
N ARG A 5 -54.16 24.97 -12.81
CA ARG A 5 -53.58 24.16 -11.73
C ARG A 5 -52.49 23.22 -12.23
N SER A 6 -52.67 22.60 -13.39
CA SER A 6 -51.67 21.72 -14.00
C SER A 6 -50.39 22.48 -14.39
N VAL A 7 -50.53 23.69 -14.96
CA VAL A 7 -49.39 24.54 -15.31
C VAL A 7 -48.60 24.98 -14.07
N LEU A 8 -49.27 25.35 -12.97
CA LEU A 8 -48.60 25.75 -11.73
C LEU A 8 -47.83 24.60 -11.08
N VAL A 9 -48.37 23.38 -11.09
CA VAL A 9 -47.69 22.20 -10.55
C VAL A 9 -46.46 21.85 -11.39
N ALA A 10 -46.57 21.88 -12.72
CA ALA A 10 -45.45 21.62 -13.61
C ALA A 10 -44.31 22.63 -13.42
N ALA A 11 -44.64 23.92 -13.27
CA ALA A 11 -43.64 24.96 -13.02
C ALA A 11 -42.93 24.78 -11.67
N ALA A 12 -43.66 24.46 -10.60
CA ALA A 12 -43.07 24.23 -9.28
C ALA A 12 -42.09 23.04 -9.28
N ILE A 13 -42.42 21.97 -9.99
CA ILE A 13 -41.53 20.82 -10.16
C ILE A 13 -40.27 21.22 -10.92
N ALA A 14 -40.41 21.97 -12.03
CA ALA A 14 -39.26 22.41 -12.82
C ALA A 14 -38.27 23.28 -12.01
N PHE A 15 -38.76 24.15 -11.13
CA PHE A 15 -37.90 24.97 -10.26
C PHE A 15 -37.21 24.14 -9.15
N ALA A 16 -37.85 23.09 -8.65
CA ALA A 16 -37.28 22.24 -7.60
C ALA A 16 -36.08 21.39 -8.08
N PHE A 17 -35.98 21.16 -9.39
CA PHE A 17 -34.90 20.36 -9.99
C PHE A 17 -33.82 21.20 -10.69
N MET A 18 -33.78 22.53 -10.49
CA MET A 18 -32.70 23.35 -11.03
C MET A 18 -31.38 23.07 -10.28
N PRO A 19 -30.32 22.57 -10.95
CA PRO A 19 -29.03 22.36 -10.31
C PRO A 19 -28.38 23.72 -10.05
N VAL A 20 -28.02 23.99 -8.81
CA VAL A 20 -27.21 25.16 -8.45
C VAL A 20 -25.79 24.93 -8.97
N ALA A 21 -25.31 25.83 -9.84
CA ALA A 21 -23.94 25.78 -10.35
C ALA A 21 -22.93 26.08 -9.23
N ALA A 22 -21.99 25.17 -8.98
CA ALA A 22 -20.87 25.41 -8.09
C ALA A 22 -19.74 26.12 -8.87
N VAL A 23 -19.24 27.23 -8.33
CA VAL A 23 -18.08 27.95 -8.87
C VAL A 23 -16.81 27.35 -8.26
N SER A 24 -15.84 26.95 -9.10
CA SER A 24 -14.53 26.46 -8.65
C SER A 24 -13.63 27.61 -8.20
N GLN A 25 -13.00 27.51 -7.04
CA GLN A 25 -11.94 28.42 -6.60
C GLN A 25 -10.57 27.79 -6.84
N ILE A 26 -9.68 28.53 -7.50
CA ILE A 26 -8.27 28.13 -7.69
C ILE A 26 -7.51 28.56 -6.43
N PRO A 27 -6.85 27.64 -5.70
CA PRO A 27 -6.05 28.01 -4.55
C PRO A 27 -4.84 28.86 -4.97
N PRO A 28 -4.44 29.87 -4.16
CA PRO A 28 -3.27 30.67 -4.45
C PRO A 28 -1.98 29.83 -4.37
N PRO A 29 -0.93 30.22 -5.11
CA PRO A 29 0.36 29.56 -5.03
C PRO A 29 0.98 29.71 -3.63
N PRO A 30 1.76 28.72 -3.18
CA PRO A 30 2.45 28.81 -1.89
C PRO A 30 3.50 29.93 -1.91
N PRO A 31 3.81 30.54 -0.75
CA PRO A 31 4.83 31.55 -0.64
C PRO A 31 6.23 30.97 -0.95
N PRO A 32 7.18 31.81 -1.41
CA PRO A 32 8.55 31.39 -1.63
C PRO A 32 9.19 30.93 -0.32
N SER A 33 9.94 29.83 -0.35
CA SER A 33 10.71 29.36 0.80
C SER A 33 11.92 30.28 1.04
N ILE A 34 11.90 31.00 2.16
CA ILE A 34 12.99 31.90 2.62
C ILE A 34 14.01 31.12 3.48
N LEU A 35 13.87 29.80 3.58
CA LEU A 35 14.76 29.03 4.43
C LEU A 35 16.17 28.97 3.81
N PRO A 36 17.23 29.23 4.61
CA PRO A 36 18.58 28.99 4.16
C PRO A 36 18.72 27.53 3.70
N PRO A 37 19.63 27.24 2.75
CA PRO A 37 19.86 25.87 2.31
C PRO A 37 20.20 25.01 3.54
N PRO A 38 19.70 23.76 3.59
CA PRO A 38 20.00 22.87 4.69
C PRO A 38 21.52 22.68 4.82
N PRO A 39 22.04 22.51 6.05
CA PRO A 39 23.45 22.25 6.24
C PRO A 39 23.87 20.98 5.47
N PRO A 40 25.14 20.91 5.03
CA PRO A 40 25.64 19.73 4.35
C PRO A 40 25.47 18.48 5.23
N PRO A 41 25.16 17.32 4.65
CA PRO A 41 25.05 16.07 5.40
C PRO A 41 26.38 15.76 6.10
N PRO A 42 26.34 15.13 7.29
CA PRO A 42 27.54 14.72 7.99
C PRO A 42 28.38 13.76 7.11
N PRO A 43 29.71 13.75 7.27
CA PRO A 43 30.55 12.79 6.56
C PRO A 43 30.06 11.36 6.86
N PRO A 44 30.09 10.47 5.86
CA PRO A 44 29.68 9.09 6.06
C PRO A 44 30.52 8.48 7.20
N PRO A 45 29.89 7.69 8.08
CA PRO A 45 30.63 6.97 9.10
C PRO A 45 31.70 6.13 8.41
N LYS A 46 32.89 6.05 9.01
CA LYS A 46 33.91 5.12 8.53
C LYS A 46 33.30 3.72 8.57
N ILE A 47 33.14 3.10 7.40
CA ILE A 47 32.82 1.69 7.29
C ILE A 47 34.08 0.96 7.72
N GLU A 48 34.22 0.75 9.03
CA GLU A 48 35.13 -0.25 9.55
C GLU A 48 34.51 -1.59 9.18
N VAL A 49 35.10 -2.22 8.15
CA VAL A 49 34.70 -3.56 7.73
C VAL A 49 34.90 -4.46 8.94
N PRO A 50 33.82 -5.03 9.50
CA PRO A 50 33.97 -6.07 10.52
C PRO A 50 34.82 -7.16 9.90
N GLU A 51 35.80 -7.65 10.64
CA GLU A 51 36.69 -8.68 10.13
C GLU A 51 35.85 -9.83 9.57
N VAL A 52 35.98 -10.05 8.25
CA VAL A 52 35.21 -11.07 7.54
C VAL A 52 35.48 -12.39 8.24
N PRO A 53 34.46 -13.04 8.82
CA PRO A 53 34.64 -14.34 9.42
C PRO A 53 35.25 -15.28 8.38
N ARG A 54 36.50 -15.69 8.62
CA ARG A 54 37.23 -16.59 7.74
C ARG A 54 36.47 -17.92 7.71
N MET A 55 36.24 -18.44 6.52
CA MET A 55 35.61 -19.75 6.31
C MET A 55 36.56 -20.92 6.66
N ASP A 56 37.71 -20.63 7.27
CA ASP A 56 38.74 -21.59 7.68
C ASP A 56 38.42 -22.32 8.99
N SER A 57 37.21 -22.13 9.54
CA SER A 57 36.60 -23.12 10.42
C SER A 57 35.08 -23.04 10.29
N PRO A 58 34.45 -23.79 9.37
CA PRO A 58 33.05 -24.13 9.59
C PRO A 58 32.94 -24.67 11.02
N PRO A 59 31.95 -24.23 11.83
CA PRO A 59 31.71 -24.86 13.12
C PRO A 59 31.63 -26.36 12.86
N PRO A 60 32.32 -27.21 13.65
CA PRO A 60 32.45 -28.62 13.34
C PRO A 60 31.04 -29.18 13.07
N PHE A 61 30.79 -29.52 11.81
CA PHE A 61 29.57 -30.20 11.43
C PHE A 61 29.60 -31.51 12.21
N LYS A 62 28.81 -31.61 13.27
CA LYS A 62 28.43 -32.94 13.74
C LYS A 62 27.79 -33.59 12.53
N LEU A 63 28.37 -34.68 12.04
CA LEU A 63 27.76 -35.48 10.99
C LEU A 63 26.31 -35.73 11.42
N GLN A 64 25.39 -34.98 10.82
CA GLN A 64 24.04 -35.48 10.65
C GLN A 64 24.26 -36.67 9.75
N ASN A 65 24.09 -37.86 10.31
CA ASN A 65 24.31 -39.13 9.66
C ASN A 65 23.35 -39.25 8.47
N THR A 66 23.74 -38.66 7.34
CA THR A 66 22.99 -38.66 6.10
C THR A 66 23.83 -39.39 5.07
N THR A 67 23.75 -40.71 5.12
CA THR A 67 23.69 -41.49 3.88
C THR A 67 22.81 -40.71 2.89
N PRO A 68 23.19 -40.54 1.61
CA PRO A 68 22.42 -39.74 0.67
C PRO A 68 21.12 -40.47 0.30
N GLY A 69 20.17 -40.45 1.24
CA GLY A 69 18.80 -40.85 1.06
C GLY A 69 18.05 -39.63 0.57
N ARG A 70 17.30 -39.82 -0.53
CA ARG A 70 16.34 -38.85 -1.07
C ARG A 70 15.68 -38.06 0.06
N VAL A 71 15.71 -36.73 -0.04
CA VAL A 71 14.94 -35.83 0.84
C VAL A 71 13.50 -36.31 0.77
N ARG A 72 13.04 -37.02 1.81
CA ARG A 72 11.65 -37.40 1.90
C ARG A 72 10.90 -36.12 2.23
N THR A 73 9.93 -35.79 1.38
CA THR A 73 9.00 -34.66 1.54
C THR A 73 7.94 -34.95 2.60
N ASP A 74 8.23 -35.84 3.55
CA ASP A 74 7.35 -36.27 4.64
C ASP A 74 7.48 -35.37 5.88
N THR A 75 8.46 -34.48 5.91
CA THR A 75 8.47 -33.34 6.83
C THR A 75 8.22 -32.07 6.04
N VAL A 76 6.95 -31.65 6.01
CA VAL A 76 6.60 -30.25 5.70
C VAL A 76 7.50 -29.41 6.59
N PRO A 77 8.42 -28.57 6.05
CA PRO A 77 9.16 -27.64 6.88
C PRO A 77 8.10 -26.95 7.72
N LYS A 78 8.26 -26.92 9.04
CA LYS A 78 7.48 -26.00 9.86
C LYS A 78 7.90 -24.61 9.39
N THR A 79 7.31 -24.14 8.28
CA THR A 79 7.16 -22.73 8.02
C THR A 79 6.73 -22.18 9.36
N PRO A 80 7.42 -21.17 9.92
CA PRO A 80 6.94 -20.53 11.12
C PRO A 80 5.47 -20.28 10.85
N TYR A 81 4.61 -20.95 11.62
CA TYR A 81 3.18 -20.83 11.46
C TYR A 81 2.98 -19.34 11.62
N VAL A 82 2.82 -18.63 10.50
CA VAL A 82 2.28 -17.29 10.48
C VAL A 82 0.98 -17.56 11.18
N ARG A 83 0.93 -17.19 12.46
CA ARG A 83 -0.29 -17.30 13.23
C ARG A 83 -1.26 -16.57 12.34
N GLY A 84 -2.16 -17.32 11.72
CA GLY A 84 -3.29 -16.76 11.02
C GLY A 84 -4.01 -16.01 12.10
N SER A 85 -3.62 -14.75 12.31
CA SER A 85 -4.41 -13.82 13.07
C SER A 85 -5.71 -13.85 12.32
N ARG A 86 -6.76 -14.17 13.07
CA ARG A 86 -8.13 -14.14 12.59
C ARG A 86 -8.30 -12.75 11.96
N ARG A 87 -8.23 -12.68 10.62
CA ARG A 87 -7.89 -11.50 9.79
C ARG A 87 -6.43 -11.04 9.94
N SER A 88 -5.70 -11.04 8.82
CA SER A 88 -4.43 -10.32 8.68
C SER A 88 -4.61 -8.86 9.07
N SER A 89 -3.56 -8.19 9.53
CA SER A 89 -3.66 -6.78 9.92
C SER A 89 -4.11 -5.94 8.72
N PHE A 90 -4.72 -4.78 8.97
CA PHE A 90 -5.12 -3.89 7.88
C PHE A 90 -3.94 -3.53 6.98
N GLY A 91 -2.75 -3.29 7.56
CA GLY A 91 -1.52 -3.03 6.81
C GLY A 91 -1.12 -4.18 5.89
N ASP A 92 -1.17 -5.42 6.39
CA ASP A 92 -0.84 -6.61 5.57
C ASP A 92 -1.80 -6.75 4.38
N ARG A 93 -3.09 -6.42 4.59
CA ARG A 93 -4.08 -6.42 3.50
C ARG A 93 -3.78 -5.33 2.49
N VAL A 94 -3.43 -4.13 2.93
CA VAL A 94 -3.05 -3.04 2.02
C VAL A 94 -1.85 -3.44 1.17
N THR A 95 -0.79 -4.00 1.75
CA THR A 95 0.40 -4.46 1.01
C THR A 95 0.03 -5.50 -0.03
N ARG A 96 -0.74 -6.53 0.37
CA ARG A 96 -1.20 -7.57 -0.56
C ARG A 96 -2.05 -6.99 -1.70
N CYS A 97 -2.96 -6.08 -1.39
CA CYS A 97 -3.80 -5.45 -2.41
C CYS A 97 -3.01 -4.52 -3.34
N LEU A 98 -1.95 -3.87 -2.85
CA LEU A 98 -1.04 -3.11 -3.71
C LEU A 98 -0.29 -4.03 -4.68
N ASP A 99 0.18 -5.19 -4.21
CA ASP A 99 0.86 -6.18 -5.05
C ASP A 99 -0.08 -6.81 -6.09
N GLU A 100 -1.30 -7.15 -5.69
CA GLU A 100 -2.34 -7.64 -6.62
C GLU A 100 -2.68 -6.56 -7.67
N GLY A 101 -2.79 -5.29 -7.25
CA GLY A 101 -3.00 -4.18 -8.17
C GLY A 101 -1.83 -3.98 -9.13
N ALA A 102 -0.61 -4.24 -8.68
CA ALA A 102 0.59 -4.25 -9.52
C ALA A 102 0.57 -5.36 -10.55
N ALA A 103 0.19 -6.57 -10.13
CA ALA A 103 0.09 -7.75 -10.98
C ALA A 103 -0.99 -7.59 -12.07
N MET A 104 -2.04 -6.82 -11.78
CA MET A 104 -3.07 -6.44 -12.77
C MET A 104 -2.66 -5.28 -13.68
N GLY A 105 -1.47 -4.70 -13.50
CA GLY A 105 -0.96 -3.61 -14.33
C GLY A 105 -1.57 -2.24 -14.01
N LEU A 106 -2.23 -2.07 -12.86
CA LEU A 106 -2.80 -0.78 -12.47
C LEU A 106 -1.71 0.26 -12.26
N GLY A 107 -1.98 1.48 -12.73
CA GLY A 107 -1.11 2.63 -12.52
C GLY A 107 -1.06 3.06 -11.05
N PRO A 108 -0.15 3.96 -10.65
CA PRO A 108 0.02 4.35 -9.23
C PRO A 108 -1.26 4.89 -8.58
N SER A 109 -2.04 5.70 -9.29
CA SER A 109 -3.31 6.25 -8.80
C SER A 109 -4.37 5.16 -8.63
N GLU A 110 -4.63 4.38 -9.67
CA GLU A 110 -5.63 3.31 -9.68
C GLU A 110 -5.30 2.22 -8.65
N ARG A 111 -4.02 1.89 -8.49
CA ARG A 111 -3.53 0.93 -7.49
C ARG A 111 -3.76 1.43 -6.07
N SER A 112 -3.64 2.73 -5.83
CA SER A 112 -3.91 3.33 -4.52
C SER A 112 -5.40 3.32 -4.17
N GLU A 113 -6.27 3.52 -5.16
CA GLU A 113 -7.73 3.41 -4.99
C GLU A 113 -8.16 1.95 -4.81
N TYR A 114 -7.62 1.05 -5.63
CA TYR A 114 -7.84 -0.39 -5.55
C TYR A 114 -7.47 -0.92 -4.15
N SER A 115 -6.27 -0.60 -3.66
CA SER A 115 -5.80 -1.11 -2.37
C SER A 115 -6.66 -0.67 -1.18
N ARG A 116 -7.18 0.56 -1.21
CA ARG A 116 -8.15 1.05 -0.22
C ARG A 116 -9.46 0.26 -0.26
N SER A 117 -9.97 -0.04 -1.46
CA SER A 117 -11.22 -0.81 -1.60
C SER A 117 -11.05 -2.30 -1.26
N CYS A 118 -9.89 -2.87 -1.59
CA CYS A 118 -9.56 -4.29 -1.41
C CYS A 118 -9.24 -4.59 0.06
N ALA A 119 -8.49 -3.74 0.76
CA ALA A 119 -8.13 -3.95 2.16
C ALA A 119 -9.30 -3.86 3.16
N ASN A 120 -10.45 -3.35 2.70
CA ASN A 120 -11.70 -3.25 3.45
C ASN A 120 -12.65 -4.45 3.22
N ARG A 121 -12.34 -5.35 2.28
CA ARG A 121 -13.09 -6.61 2.07
C ARG A 121 -12.55 -7.70 2.99
#